data_AF-A0A3B9LPI0-F1
#
_entry.id   AF-A0A3B9LPI0-F1
#
_cell.length_a   1.000
_cell.length_b   1.000
_cell.length_c   1.000
_cell.angle_alpha   90.00
_cell.angle_beta   90.00
_cell.angle_gamma   90.00
#
_symmetry.space_group_name_H-M   'P 1'
#
loop_
_entity.id
_entity.type
_entity.pdbx_description
1 polymer ?
#
loop_
_entity_poly.entity_id
_entity_poly.type
_entity_poly.pdbx_seq_one_letter_code
_entity_poly.pdbx_strand_id
1 'polypeptide(L)'
;MKRRSPRISHNKREKVQQEIIQGYRLSPQQTHLWLLQQQGAASVAYSAFYVVTIKGVLDTGLLRQALDYVVAQHEILRTTFRLLPGMTIPVQVIEKESVISLETHDLTAFAGNDQIARLDNLILEATLREIDYARLPLLRASLVQQTAITHQLILTAPALCADTQSLHYLVRQIAAAYASCSRGEEPPNTEAMQYADFAEWQNELLEAEEGSVARQYWRQQDLSELATQRLSFEKHLRSEKSFQPAKLPVEISADTSARIKAAANRGDVSLSSFALACCQLLISRLTGRSNIVVGAAFDGRKFAELEDAIGLFSRFLPT
;
A
#
# COMPACT_ATOMS: atom_id res chain seq x y z
N MET A 1 -2.90 -14.31 -77.17
CA MET A 1 -3.00 -12.88 -76.78
C MET A 1 -3.66 -12.75 -75.41
N LYS A 2 -2.90 -12.36 -74.38
CA LYS A 2 -3.23 -11.35 -73.34
C LYS A 2 -2.35 -11.58 -72.11
N ARG A 3 -1.36 -10.69 -71.96
CA ARG A 3 -0.62 -10.43 -70.73
C ARG A 3 -1.58 -9.97 -69.64
N ARG A 4 -1.44 -10.47 -68.41
CA ARG A 4 -1.93 -9.80 -67.21
C ARG A 4 -0.82 -9.80 -66.16
N SER A 5 -0.29 -8.60 -65.91
CA SER A 5 0.67 -8.30 -64.85
C SER A 5 0.04 -8.51 -63.47
N PRO A 6 0.78 -9.01 -62.46
CA PRO A 6 0.31 -9.01 -61.09
C PRO A 6 0.37 -7.59 -60.51
N ARG A 7 -0.73 -7.16 -59.90
CA ARG A 7 -0.87 -5.92 -59.14
C ARG A 7 0.04 -5.98 -57.90
N ILE A 8 0.89 -4.96 -57.77
CA ILE A 8 1.66 -4.66 -56.56
C ILE A 8 0.67 -4.23 -55.47
N SER A 9 0.41 -5.09 -54.48
CA SER A 9 -0.31 -4.68 -53.27
C SER A 9 0.63 -3.86 -52.40
N HIS A 10 0.26 -2.59 -52.20
CA HIS A 10 0.98 -1.64 -51.37
C HIS A 10 1.09 -2.14 -49.93
N ASN A 11 2.33 -2.25 -49.47
CA ASN A 11 2.69 -2.56 -48.10
C ASN A 11 2.30 -1.35 -47.22
N LYS A 12 1.28 -1.48 -46.36
CA LYS A 12 0.94 -0.49 -45.33
C LYS A 12 2.06 -0.53 -44.28
N ARG A 13 3.01 0.40 -44.39
CA ARG A 13 3.93 0.70 -43.27
C ARG A 13 3.11 1.33 -42.16
N GLU A 14 2.78 0.54 -41.14
CA GLU A 14 2.33 1.07 -39.86
C GLU A 14 3.44 1.99 -39.31
N LYS A 15 3.12 3.27 -39.16
CA LYS A 15 3.98 4.21 -38.46
C LYS A 15 3.96 3.79 -36.99
N VAL A 16 5.02 3.12 -36.55
CA VAL A 16 5.31 2.98 -35.12
C VAL A 16 5.63 4.39 -34.61
N GLN A 17 4.67 5.05 -33.99
CA GLN A 17 4.92 6.26 -33.21
C GLN A 17 5.78 5.83 -32.02
N GLN A 18 7.03 6.30 -31.99
CA GLN A 18 7.92 6.09 -30.85
C GLN A 18 7.44 7.02 -29.73
N GLU A 19 6.73 6.44 -28.76
CA GLU A 19 6.39 7.11 -27.52
C GLU A 19 7.63 7.15 -26.63
N ILE A 20 8.13 8.35 -26.32
CA ILE A 20 9.24 8.52 -25.38
C ILE A 20 8.65 8.50 -23.98
N ILE A 21 8.94 7.43 -23.24
CA ILE A 21 8.51 7.27 -21.85
C ILE A 21 9.68 7.69 -20.95
N GLN A 22 9.46 8.71 -20.12
CA GLN A 22 10.35 9.00 -19.00
C GLN A 22 9.94 8.09 -17.83
N GLY A 23 10.81 7.14 -17.50
CA GLY A 23 10.58 6.17 -16.43
C GLY A 23 11.64 6.27 -15.33
N TYR A 24 11.22 6.02 -14.10
CA TYR A 24 12.07 5.95 -12.91
C TYR A 24 12.20 4.50 -12.42
N ARG A 25 13.30 4.17 -11.75
CA ARG A 25 13.49 2.84 -11.17
C ARG A 25 12.53 2.63 -10.01
N LEU A 26 12.13 1.38 -9.79
CA LEU A 26 11.42 1.01 -8.57
C LEU A 26 12.37 1.15 -7.38
N SER A 27 11.83 1.46 -6.21
CA SER A 27 12.58 1.30 -4.98
C SER A 27 12.90 -0.19 -4.74
N PRO A 28 13.91 -0.52 -3.92
CA PRO A 28 14.16 -1.89 -3.48
C PRO A 28 12.92 -2.57 -2.88
N GLN A 29 12.09 -1.84 -2.12
CA GLN A 29 10.87 -2.39 -1.53
C GLN A 29 9.80 -2.66 -2.60
N GLN A 30 9.61 -1.74 -3.54
CA GLN A 30 8.70 -1.96 -4.67
C GLN A 30 9.16 -3.14 -5.55
N THR A 31 10.46 -3.26 -5.81
CA THR A 31 11.05 -4.37 -6.59
C THR A 31 10.80 -5.70 -5.90
N HIS A 32 11.04 -5.78 -4.59
CA HIS A 32 10.76 -6.97 -3.80
C HIS A 32 9.26 -7.34 -3.84
N LEU A 33 8.38 -6.36 -3.59
CA LEU A 33 6.93 -6.58 -3.62
C LEU A 33 6.44 -7.00 -5.01
N TRP A 34 6.95 -6.38 -6.07
CA TRP A 34 6.62 -6.75 -7.44
C TRP A 34 6.98 -8.21 -7.71
N LEU A 35 8.20 -8.63 -7.38
CA LEU A 35 8.66 -10.00 -7.57
C LEU A 35 7.85 -11.02 -6.76
N LEU A 36 7.49 -10.70 -5.51
CA LEU A 36 6.62 -11.56 -4.68
C LEU A 36 5.27 -11.81 -5.35
N GLN A 37 4.67 -10.77 -5.94
CA GLN A 37 3.37 -10.88 -6.61
C GLN A 37 3.43 -11.75 -7.87
N GLN A 38 4.58 -11.85 -8.54
CA GLN A 38 4.76 -12.70 -9.74
C GLN A 38 4.95 -14.18 -9.41
N GLN A 39 5.28 -14.54 -8.16
CA GLN A 39 5.60 -15.91 -7.76
C GLN A 39 4.39 -16.72 -7.25
N GLY A 40 3.21 -16.11 -7.09
CA GLY A 40 2.02 -16.75 -6.49
C GLY A 40 1.00 -17.29 -7.50
N ALA A 41 0.52 -18.53 -7.29
CA ALA A 41 -0.55 -19.16 -8.09
C ALA A 41 -1.95 -18.53 -7.91
N ALA A 42 -2.09 -17.61 -6.96
CA ALA A 42 -3.28 -16.80 -6.74
C ALA A 42 -2.84 -15.46 -6.14
N SER A 43 -2.39 -14.54 -7.01
CA SER A 43 -1.89 -13.23 -6.60
C SER A 43 -3.04 -12.36 -6.10
N VAL A 44 -3.38 -12.45 -4.82
CA VAL A 44 -4.10 -11.35 -4.18
C VAL A 44 -3.15 -10.16 -4.26
N ALA A 45 -3.52 -9.15 -5.04
CA ALA A 45 -2.73 -7.93 -5.16
C ALA A 45 -2.54 -7.34 -3.75
N TYR A 46 -1.30 -7.05 -3.38
CA TYR A 46 -1.06 -6.39 -2.10
C TYR A 46 -1.64 -4.98 -2.21
N SER A 47 -2.69 -4.72 -1.45
CA SER A 47 -3.33 -3.41 -1.34
C SER A 47 -3.14 -2.87 0.06
N ALA A 48 -2.84 -1.58 0.15
CA ALA A 48 -3.01 -0.82 1.38
C ALA A 48 -4.43 -0.23 1.36
N PHE A 49 -5.09 -0.24 2.51
CA PHE A 49 -6.36 0.43 2.67
C PHE A 49 -6.44 1.14 4.02
N TYR A 50 -7.28 2.17 4.07
CA TYR A 50 -7.57 2.93 5.28
C TYR A 50 -9.04 3.32 5.30
N VAL A 51 -9.71 3.11 6.43
CA VAL A 51 -11.12 3.45 6.61
C VAL A 51 -11.23 4.52 7.68
N VAL A 52 -11.86 5.65 7.34
CA VAL A 52 -12.11 6.74 8.29
C VAL A 52 -13.61 7.00 8.42
N THR A 53 -14.06 7.10 9.67
CA THR A 53 -15.42 7.52 9.98
C THR A 53 -15.49 9.04 10.00
N ILE A 54 -16.33 9.61 9.14
CA ILE A 54 -16.61 11.04 9.08
C ILE A 54 -17.93 11.30 9.79
N LYS A 55 -17.92 12.20 10.78
CA LYS A 55 -19.11 12.62 11.53
C LYS A 55 -19.48 14.06 11.16
N GLY A 56 -20.77 14.30 10.93
CA GLY A 56 -21.32 15.58 10.51
C GLY A 56 -21.85 15.56 9.08
N VAL A 57 -22.39 16.70 8.66
CA VAL A 57 -22.85 16.94 7.29
C VAL A 57 -21.63 16.99 6.37
N LEU A 58 -21.67 16.21 5.29
CA LEU A 58 -20.58 16.09 4.33
C LEU A 58 -21.06 16.56 2.96
N ASP A 59 -20.32 17.48 2.35
CA ASP A 59 -20.50 17.86 0.95
C ASP A 59 -19.61 16.98 0.07
N THR A 60 -20.24 16.12 -0.74
CA THR A 60 -19.52 15.17 -1.59
C THR A 60 -18.76 15.85 -2.74
N GLY A 61 -19.20 17.03 -3.18
CA GLY A 61 -18.52 17.84 -4.19
C GLY A 61 -17.23 18.43 -3.65
N LEU A 62 -17.26 18.99 -2.43
CA LEU A 62 -16.06 19.49 -1.75
C LEU A 62 -15.09 18.35 -1.41
N LEU A 63 -15.60 17.17 -1.02
CA LEU A 63 -14.74 16.00 -0.81
C LEU A 63 -14.03 15.57 -2.09
N ARG A 64 -14.75 15.55 -3.23
CA ARG A 64 -14.15 15.26 -4.53
C ARG A 64 -13.05 16.27 -4.88
N GLN A 65 -13.30 17.57 -4.70
CA GLN A 65 -12.29 18.60 -4.93
C GLN A 65 -11.05 18.42 -4.05
N ALA A 66 -11.24 18.09 -2.77
CA ALA A 66 -10.15 17.83 -1.84
C ALA A 66 -9.33 16.59 -2.26
N LEU A 67 -9.98 15.52 -2.71
CA LEU A 67 -9.32 14.34 -3.25
C LEU A 67 -8.53 14.66 -4.52
N ASP A 68 -9.16 15.34 -5.49
CA ASP A 68 -8.52 15.74 -6.75
C ASP A 68 -7.26 16.59 -6.48
N TYR A 69 -7.36 17.54 -5.55
CA TYR A 69 -6.24 18.39 -5.12
C TYR A 69 -5.09 17.55 -4.52
N VAL A 70 -5.38 16.71 -3.54
CA VAL A 70 -4.35 15.93 -2.85
C VAL A 70 -3.69 14.90 -3.78
N VAL A 71 -4.45 14.25 -4.67
CA VAL A 71 -3.87 13.31 -5.65
C VAL A 71 -2.94 14.01 -6.62
N ALA A 72 -3.24 15.26 -7.00
CA ALA A 72 -2.37 16.04 -7.88
C ALA A 72 -1.02 16.40 -7.22
N GLN A 73 -0.96 16.52 -5.90
CA GLN A 73 0.24 16.89 -5.14
C GLN A 73 1.26 15.74 -5.00
N HIS A 74 0.79 14.49 -5.06
CA HIS A 74 1.64 13.31 -4.83
C HIS A 74 1.84 12.53 -6.12
N GLU A 75 3.06 12.61 -6.67
CA GLU A 75 3.40 11.97 -7.94
C GLU A 75 3.11 10.47 -7.94
N ILE A 76 3.41 9.79 -6.83
CA ILE A 76 3.18 8.35 -6.69
C ILE A 76 1.72 7.92 -6.89
N LEU A 77 0.74 8.81 -6.63
CA LEU A 77 -0.68 8.52 -6.80
C LEU A 77 -1.14 8.63 -8.27
N ARG A 78 -0.34 9.30 -9.10
CA ARG A 78 -0.47 9.40 -10.56
C ARG A 78 0.63 8.63 -11.31
N THR A 79 1.38 7.78 -10.61
CA THR A 79 2.41 6.91 -11.20
C THR A 79 1.80 5.59 -11.63
N THR A 80 2.06 5.19 -12.87
CA THR A 80 1.77 3.83 -13.36
C THR A 80 3.03 2.98 -13.45
N PHE A 81 2.89 1.66 -13.48
CA PHE A 81 4.01 0.72 -13.59
C PHE A 81 3.98 0.05 -14.96
N ARG A 82 4.94 0.39 -15.82
CA ARG A 82 5.02 -0.10 -17.20
C ARG A 82 6.08 -1.18 -17.33
N LEU A 83 5.66 -2.39 -17.70
CA LEU A 83 6.57 -3.47 -18.06
C LEU A 83 6.87 -3.39 -19.56
N LEU A 84 8.05 -2.88 -19.93
CA LEU A 84 8.46 -2.76 -21.33
C LEU A 84 8.99 -4.10 -21.87
N PRO A 85 8.97 -4.32 -23.20
CA PRO A 85 9.47 -5.55 -23.80
C PRO A 85 10.91 -5.87 -23.38
N GLY A 86 11.13 -7.09 -22.88
CA GLY A 86 12.45 -7.56 -22.42
C GLY A 86 12.77 -7.24 -20.96
N MET A 87 11.91 -6.53 -20.24
CA MET A 87 12.08 -6.27 -18.80
C MET A 87 11.29 -7.28 -17.94
N THR A 88 11.82 -7.58 -16.76
CA THR A 88 11.14 -8.38 -15.72
C THR A 88 10.62 -7.53 -14.57
N ILE A 89 11.22 -6.36 -14.37
CA ILE A 89 10.83 -5.33 -13.41
C ILE A 89 10.27 -4.15 -14.23
N PRO A 90 9.11 -3.58 -13.89
CA PRO A 90 8.57 -2.43 -14.61
C PRO A 90 9.39 -1.17 -14.33
N VAL A 91 9.04 -0.07 -14.99
CA VAL A 91 9.48 1.28 -14.61
C VAL A 91 8.29 2.08 -14.05
N GLN A 92 8.56 3.00 -13.13
CA GLN A 92 7.59 3.97 -12.65
C GLN A 92 7.42 5.07 -13.71
N VAL A 93 6.20 5.31 -14.18
CA VAL A 93 5.88 6.36 -15.16
C VAL A 93 4.89 7.32 -14.55
N ILE A 94 5.33 8.56 -14.32
CA ILE A 94 4.52 9.58 -13.67
C ILE A 94 3.65 10.27 -14.73
N GLU A 95 2.34 10.05 -14.68
CA GLU A 95 1.41 10.58 -15.67
C GLU A 95 1.09 12.05 -15.39
N LYS A 96 1.00 12.89 -16.42
CA LYS A 96 0.66 14.31 -16.26
C LYS A 96 -0.75 14.53 -15.71
N GLU A 97 -1.68 13.62 -16.05
CA GLU A 97 -3.05 13.68 -15.59
C GLU A 97 -3.17 13.12 -14.17
N SER A 98 -3.90 13.83 -13.32
CA SER A 98 -4.32 13.35 -12.01
C SER A 98 -5.77 12.87 -12.11
N VAL A 99 -6.00 11.60 -11.75
CA VAL A 99 -7.34 11.00 -11.78
C VAL A 99 -7.57 10.26 -10.48
N ILE A 100 -8.75 10.43 -9.90
CA ILE A 100 -9.23 9.70 -8.72
C ILE A 100 -10.62 9.15 -8.98
N SER A 101 -10.83 7.89 -8.61
CA SER A 101 -12.15 7.28 -8.56
C SER A 101 -12.77 7.55 -7.19
N LEU A 102 -14.00 8.08 -7.17
CA LEU A 102 -14.82 8.22 -5.97
C LEU A 102 -16.16 7.52 -6.22
N GLU A 103 -16.32 6.32 -5.68
CA GLU A 103 -17.59 5.58 -5.70
C GLU A 103 -18.41 5.95 -4.46
N THR A 104 -19.73 6.04 -4.59
CA THR A 104 -20.62 6.40 -3.47
C THR A 104 -21.62 5.27 -3.23
N HIS A 105 -21.81 4.90 -1.97
CA HIS A 105 -22.72 3.84 -1.54
C HIS A 105 -23.68 4.38 -0.48
N ASP A 106 -24.97 4.12 -0.65
CA ASP A 106 -25.99 4.51 0.32
C ASP A 106 -26.42 3.29 1.14
N LEU A 107 -26.14 3.32 2.43
CA LEU A 107 -26.58 2.33 3.40
C LEU A 107 -27.61 2.88 4.40
N THR A 108 -28.20 4.05 4.14
CA THR A 108 -29.16 4.70 5.04
C THR A 108 -30.48 3.92 5.19
N ALA A 109 -30.81 3.06 4.22
CA ALA A 109 -31.96 2.17 4.26
C ALA A 109 -31.77 0.92 5.16
N PHE A 110 -30.55 0.66 5.66
CA PHE A 110 -30.23 -0.50 6.49
C PHE A 110 -29.90 -0.08 7.93
N ALA A 111 -30.05 -1.00 8.88
CA ALA A 111 -29.77 -0.73 10.29
C ALA A 111 -29.15 -1.94 11.02
N GLY A 112 -28.51 -1.67 12.16
CA GLY A 112 -27.95 -2.70 13.04
C GLY A 112 -26.94 -3.62 12.33
N ASN A 113 -27.06 -4.92 12.58
CA ASN A 113 -26.12 -5.92 12.07
C ASN A 113 -26.09 -6.01 10.53
N ASP A 114 -27.20 -5.74 9.83
CA ASP A 114 -27.22 -5.79 8.37
C ASP A 114 -26.42 -4.63 7.76
N GLN A 115 -26.52 -3.43 8.34
CA GLN A 115 -25.72 -2.28 7.91
C GLN A 115 -24.22 -2.54 8.12
N ILE A 116 -23.85 -3.16 9.25
CA ILE A 116 -22.46 -3.51 9.57
C ILE A 116 -21.93 -4.56 8.57
N ALA A 117 -22.67 -5.65 8.35
CA ALA A 117 -22.24 -6.70 7.42
C ALA A 117 -22.07 -6.18 5.98
N ARG A 118 -22.92 -5.26 5.54
CA ARG A 118 -22.80 -4.62 4.22
C ARG A 118 -21.57 -3.71 4.13
N LEU A 119 -21.30 -2.93 5.18
CA LEU A 119 -20.07 -2.12 5.24
C LEU A 119 -18.82 -3.02 5.20
N ASP A 120 -18.81 -4.10 5.97
CA ASP A 120 -17.69 -5.06 5.97
C ASP A 120 -17.46 -5.69 4.59
N ASN A 121 -18.54 -6.04 3.88
CA ASN A 121 -18.47 -6.53 2.50
C ASN A 121 -17.91 -5.46 1.55
N LEU A 122 -18.35 -4.20 1.64
CA LEU A 122 -17.82 -3.11 0.82
C LEU A 122 -16.31 -2.89 1.07
N ILE A 123 -15.88 -2.95 2.33
CA ILE A 123 -14.45 -2.86 2.67
C ILE A 123 -13.69 -4.05 2.06
N LEU A 124 -14.22 -5.26 2.20
CA LEU A 124 -13.60 -6.47 1.65
C LEU A 124 -13.47 -6.38 0.13
N GLU A 125 -14.57 -6.04 -0.57
CA GLU A 125 -14.59 -5.83 -2.03
C GLU A 125 -13.59 -4.77 -2.46
N ALA A 126 -13.54 -3.63 -1.77
CA ALA A 126 -12.58 -2.57 -2.06
C ALA A 126 -11.12 -3.04 -1.92
N THR A 127 -10.82 -3.89 -0.94
CA THR A 127 -9.46 -4.40 -0.69
C THR A 127 -9.01 -5.52 -1.63
N LEU A 128 -9.96 -6.35 -2.10
CA LEU A 128 -9.69 -7.51 -2.96
C LEU A 128 -9.83 -7.19 -4.45
N ARG A 129 -10.28 -5.98 -4.81
CA ARG A 129 -10.47 -5.57 -6.19
C ARG A 129 -9.17 -5.63 -6.96
N GLU A 130 -9.22 -6.23 -8.15
CA GLU A 130 -8.06 -6.31 -9.04
C GLU A 130 -7.50 -4.93 -9.40
N ILE A 131 -6.18 -4.92 -9.59
CA ILE A 131 -5.39 -3.72 -9.82
C ILE A 131 -4.69 -3.88 -11.17
N ASP A 132 -5.04 -3.01 -12.12
CA ASP A 132 -4.26 -2.80 -13.33
C ASP A 132 -3.19 -1.73 -13.06
N TYR A 133 -1.97 -2.16 -12.76
CA TYR A 133 -0.85 -1.27 -12.49
C TYR A 133 -0.48 -0.39 -13.69
N ALA A 134 -0.94 -0.74 -14.89
CA ALA A 134 -0.66 -0.01 -16.09
C ALA A 134 -1.70 1.09 -16.38
N ARG A 135 -2.71 1.31 -15.53
CA ARG A 135 -3.72 2.34 -15.79
C ARG A 135 -4.10 3.11 -14.55
N LEU A 136 -4.28 4.42 -14.71
CA LEU A 136 -4.92 5.24 -13.70
C LEU A 136 -6.44 4.98 -13.65
N PRO A 137 -7.08 5.25 -12.51
CA PRO A 137 -6.49 5.67 -11.23
C PRO A 137 -6.01 4.48 -10.38
N LEU A 138 -4.87 4.64 -9.70
CA LEU A 138 -4.36 3.64 -8.75
C LEU A 138 -4.90 3.84 -7.34
N LEU A 139 -5.01 5.08 -6.87
CA LEU A 139 -5.79 5.37 -5.67
C LEU A 139 -7.28 5.28 -6.01
N ARG A 140 -8.05 4.64 -5.15
CA ARG A 140 -9.51 4.54 -5.23
C ARG A 140 -10.12 4.97 -3.90
N ALA A 141 -11.21 5.71 -3.97
CA ALA A 141 -12.01 6.11 -2.82
C ALA A 141 -13.43 5.57 -2.95
N SER A 142 -13.98 5.07 -1.84
CA SER A 142 -15.39 4.72 -1.71
C SER A 142 -15.97 5.45 -0.50
N LEU A 143 -17.02 6.24 -0.73
CA LEU A 143 -17.76 6.93 0.32
C LEU A 143 -19.05 6.17 0.62
N VAL A 144 -19.19 5.67 1.85
CA VAL A 144 -20.36 4.94 2.31
C VAL A 144 -21.15 5.81 3.27
N GLN A 145 -22.37 6.18 2.90
CA GLN A 145 -23.28 6.93 3.76
C GLN A 145 -24.06 5.97 4.66
N GLN A 146 -23.88 6.06 5.98
CA GLN A 146 -24.61 5.24 6.95
C GLN A 146 -25.82 5.99 7.53
N THR A 147 -25.68 7.31 7.72
CA THR A 147 -26.76 8.22 8.14
C THR A 147 -26.56 9.58 7.46
N ALA A 148 -27.45 10.55 7.71
CA ALA A 148 -27.25 11.93 7.27
C ALA A 148 -25.98 12.60 7.86
N ILE A 149 -25.43 12.07 8.95
CA ILE A 149 -24.27 12.65 9.67
C ILE A 149 -23.16 11.64 9.93
N THR A 150 -23.21 10.44 9.35
CA THR A 150 -22.20 9.41 9.56
C THR A 150 -21.86 8.79 8.22
N HIS A 151 -20.58 8.89 7.85
CA HIS A 151 -20.06 8.35 6.61
C HIS A 151 -18.78 7.55 6.89
N GLN A 152 -18.46 6.60 6.03
CA GLN A 152 -17.16 5.93 5.99
C GLN A 152 -16.49 6.29 4.67
N LEU A 153 -15.28 6.83 4.74
CA LEU A 153 -14.43 6.97 3.56
C LEU A 153 -13.39 5.85 3.59
N ILE A 154 -13.44 5.00 2.57
CA ILE A 154 -12.51 3.91 2.34
C ILE A 154 -11.54 4.36 1.26
N LEU A 155 -10.25 4.41 1.58
CA LEU A 155 -9.18 4.63 0.60
C LEU A 155 -8.45 3.32 0.38
N THR A 156 -8.22 2.97 -0.88
CA THR A 156 -7.44 1.80 -1.27
C THR A 156 -6.43 2.19 -2.34
N ALA A 157 -5.20 1.71 -2.20
CA ALA A 157 -4.16 1.84 -3.20
C ALA A 157 -3.36 0.53 -3.31
N PRO A 158 -2.71 0.25 -4.45
CA PRO A 158 -1.74 -0.82 -4.51
C PRO A 158 -0.61 -0.53 -3.53
N ALA A 159 -0.09 -1.55 -2.85
CA ALA A 159 0.97 -1.39 -1.87
C ALA A 159 2.29 -0.89 -2.50
N LEU A 160 2.43 -0.92 -3.84
CA LEU A 160 3.51 -0.24 -4.56
C LEU A 160 3.42 1.29 -4.47
N CYS A 161 2.22 1.84 -4.26
CA CYS A 161 1.96 3.29 -4.26
C CYS A 161 1.84 3.88 -2.85
N ALA A 162 1.41 3.09 -1.88
CA ALA A 162 1.16 3.56 -0.52
C ALA A 162 1.24 2.40 0.47
N ASP A 163 1.74 2.68 1.68
CA ASP A 163 1.51 1.86 2.86
C ASP A 163 0.37 2.42 3.73
N THR A 164 -0.05 1.67 4.76
CA THR A 164 -1.13 2.10 5.66
C THR A 164 -0.85 3.46 6.30
N GLN A 165 0.42 3.74 6.63
CA GLN A 165 0.83 5.01 7.20
C GLN A 165 0.71 6.16 6.18
N SER A 166 1.09 5.93 4.92
CA SER A 166 0.85 6.88 3.82
C SER A 166 -0.62 7.25 3.71
N LEU A 167 -1.51 6.24 3.73
CA LEU A 167 -2.96 6.50 3.64
C LEU A 167 -3.49 7.27 4.85
N HIS A 168 -2.96 7.03 6.04
CA HIS A 168 -3.28 7.83 7.22
C HIS A 168 -2.90 9.32 7.04
N TYR A 169 -1.69 9.60 6.53
CA TYR A 169 -1.28 10.98 6.23
C TYR A 169 -2.12 11.60 5.11
N LEU A 170 -2.45 10.82 4.09
CA LEU A 170 -3.32 11.25 3.00
C LEU A 170 -4.69 11.70 3.52
N VAL A 171 -5.29 10.97 4.46
CA VAL A 171 -6.56 11.37 5.11
C VAL A 171 -6.44 12.71 5.81
N ARG A 172 -5.32 12.98 6.51
CA ARG A 172 -5.09 14.29 7.15
C ARG A 172 -5.01 15.42 6.12
N GLN A 173 -4.33 15.19 5.00
CA GLN A 173 -4.23 16.17 3.91
C GLN A 173 -5.59 16.39 3.23
N ILE A 174 -6.37 15.34 2.98
CA ILE A 174 -7.73 15.43 2.44
C ILE A 174 -8.63 16.24 3.38
N ALA A 175 -8.55 16.00 4.70
CA ALA A 175 -9.32 16.75 5.68
C ALA A 175 -8.94 18.25 5.68
N ALA A 176 -7.66 18.58 5.60
CA ALA A 176 -7.18 19.97 5.53
C ALA A 176 -7.61 20.66 4.22
N ALA A 177 -7.52 19.95 3.09
CA ALA A 177 -7.98 20.45 1.80
C ALA A 177 -9.50 20.68 1.80
N TYR A 178 -10.29 19.72 2.30
CA TYR A 178 -11.73 19.85 2.46
C TYR A 178 -12.11 21.05 3.32
N ALA A 179 -11.41 21.25 4.44
CA ALA A 179 -11.66 22.38 5.32
C ALA A 179 -11.39 23.72 4.61
N SER A 180 -10.37 23.80 3.76
CA SER A 180 -10.03 25.02 3.01
C SER A 180 -11.04 25.27 1.89
N CYS A 181 -11.38 24.24 1.10
CA CYS A 181 -12.41 24.33 0.07
C CYS A 181 -13.77 24.77 0.65
N SER A 182 -14.15 24.29 1.84
CA SER A 182 -15.42 24.69 2.47
C SER A 182 -15.46 26.16 2.93
N ARG A 183 -14.28 26.80 3.10
CA ARG A 183 -14.16 28.25 3.34
C ARG A 183 -13.96 29.07 2.06
N GLY A 184 -13.88 28.42 0.90
CA GLY A 184 -13.50 29.08 -0.36
C GLY A 184 -12.04 29.52 -0.40
N GLU A 185 -11.19 28.89 0.40
CA GLU A 185 -9.75 29.14 0.48
C GLU A 185 -8.98 28.11 -0.36
N GLU A 186 -7.78 28.47 -0.82
CA GLU A 186 -6.88 27.52 -1.45
C GLU A 186 -6.38 26.50 -0.41
N PRO A 187 -6.44 25.19 -0.71
CA PRO A 187 -5.83 24.18 0.14
C PRO A 187 -4.32 24.40 0.34
N PRO A 188 -3.76 24.01 1.49
CA PRO A 188 -2.32 24.13 1.73
C PRO A 188 -1.53 23.26 0.74
N ASN A 189 -0.41 23.78 0.25
CA ASN A 189 0.54 23.01 -0.54
C ASN A 189 1.44 22.18 0.40
N THR A 190 1.82 20.97 -0.02
CA THR A 190 2.77 20.13 0.72
C THR A 190 4.06 20.03 -0.07
N GLU A 191 5.18 20.45 0.52
CA GLU A 191 6.52 20.25 -0.07
C GLU A 191 7.07 18.86 0.31
N ALA A 192 6.22 17.83 0.20
CA ALA A 192 6.59 16.47 0.55
C ALA A 192 7.58 15.91 -0.49
N MET A 193 8.55 15.13 -0.01
CA MET A 193 9.46 14.41 -0.91
C MET A 193 8.67 13.46 -1.82
N GLN A 194 8.92 13.55 -3.13
CA GLN A 194 8.27 12.69 -4.10
C GLN A 194 8.91 11.31 -4.12
N TYR A 195 8.08 10.27 -4.27
CA TYR A 195 8.55 8.90 -4.09
C TYR A 195 9.55 8.45 -5.16
N ALA A 196 9.46 8.99 -6.38
CA ALA A 196 10.41 8.68 -7.45
C ALA A 196 11.83 9.11 -7.07
N ASP A 197 11.99 10.32 -6.53
CA ASP A 197 13.27 10.84 -6.04
C ASP A 197 13.81 9.98 -4.88
N PHE A 198 12.94 9.63 -3.94
CA PHE A 198 13.29 8.72 -2.85
C PHE A 198 13.72 7.33 -3.34
N ALA A 199 13.06 6.79 -4.36
CA ALA A 199 13.40 5.50 -4.96
C ALA A 199 14.77 5.54 -5.63
N GLU A 200 15.09 6.60 -6.37
CA GLU A 200 16.41 6.79 -6.98
C GLU A 200 17.49 6.93 -5.90
N TRP A 201 17.27 7.78 -4.90
CA TRP A 201 18.18 7.95 -3.76
C TRP A 201 18.46 6.63 -3.03
N GLN A 202 17.45 5.78 -2.81
CA GLN A 202 17.66 4.47 -2.21
C GLN A 202 18.51 3.53 -3.07
N ASN A 203 18.33 3.56 -4.39
CA ASN A 203 19.12 2.74 -5.29
C ASN A 203 20.58 3.19 -5.27
N GLU A 204 20.84 4.50 -5.31
CA GLU A 204 22.19 5.07 -5.18
C GLU A 204 22.85 4.68 -3.86
N LEU A 205 22.12 4.76 -2.73
CA LEU A 205 22.63 4.36 -1.41
C LEU A 205 23.01 2.87 -1.35
N LEU A 206 22.26 2.00 -2.03
CA LEU A 206 22.59 0.57 -2.10
C LEU A 206 23.77 0.28 -3.03
N GLU A 207 23.96 1.06 -4.08
CA GLU A 207 25.09 0.96 -5.00
C GLU A 207 26.39 1.49 -4.37
N ALA A 208 26.30 2.38 -3.39
CA ALA A 208 27.42 2.91 -2.61
C ALA A 208 28.10 1.89 -1.67
N GLU A 209 29.25 2.27 -1.12
CA GLU A 209 30.06 1.44 -0.23
C GLU A 209 29.31 1.06 1.05
N GLU A 210 28.51 1.98 1.62
CA GLU A 210 27.67 1.77 2.78
C GLU A 210 26.64 0.64 2.54
N GLY A 211 26.10 0.56 1.33
CA GLY A 211 25.23 -0.53 0.90
C GLY A 211 25.93 -1.89 0.96
N SER A 212 27.24 -1.94 0.69
CA SER A 212 28.04 -3.16 0.79
C SER A 212 28.21 -3.62 2.24
N VAL A 213 28.43 -2.69 3.18
CA VAL A 213 28.54 -2.97 4.62
C VAL A 213 27.22 -3.53 5.15
N ALA A 214 26.09 -2.91 4.81
CA ALA A 214 24.77 -3.39 5.20
C ALA A 214 24.48 -4.80 4.65
N ARG A 215 24.84 -5.07 3.38
CA ARG A 215 24.73 -6.42 2.79
C ARG A 215 25.58 -7.44 3.52
N GLN A 216 26.81 -7.09 3.89
CA GLN A 216 27.70 -7.97 4.63
C GLN A 216 27.14 -8.29 6.02
N TYR A 217 26.63 -7.28 6.74
CA TYR A 217 25.97 -7.48 8.04
C TYR A 217 24.84 -8.49 7.94
N TRP A 218 23.92 -8.35 6.98
CA TRP A 218 22.78 -9.25 6.82
C TRP A 218 23.18 -10.66 6.37
N ARG A 219 24.25 -10.81 5.57
CA ARG A 219 24.79 -12.12 5.18
C ARG A 219 25.40 -12.90 6.35
N GLN A 220 25.82 -12.21 7.41
CA GLN A 220 26.38 -12.83 8.61
C GLN A 220 25.31 -13.25 9.63
N GLN A 221 24.06 -12.80 9.47
CA GLN A 221 22.97 -13.20 10.36
C GLN A 221 22.48 -14.62 10.02
N ASP A 222 22.28 -15.46 11.04
CA ASP A 222 21.61 -16.75 10.85
C ASP A 222 20.10 -16.55 10.78
N LEU A 223 19.57 -16.56 9.56
CA LEU A 223 18.15 -16.41 9.26
C LEU A 223 17.50 -17.73 8.81
N SER A 224 18.17 -18.86 9.02
CA SER A 224 17.69 -20.18 8.56
C SER A 224 16.34 -20.58 9.19
N GLU A 225 16.08 -20.13 10.41
CA GLU A 225 14.82 -20.38 11.13
C GLU A 225 13.60 -19.72 10.45
N LEU A 226 13.75 -18.57 9.77
CA LEU A 226 12.63 -17.92 9.07
C LEU A 226 11.97 -18.82 8.03
N ALA A 227 12.77 -19.66 7.36
CA ALA A 227 12.27 -20.55 6.31
C ALA A 227 11.62 -21.84 6.85
N THR A 228 11.88 -22.18 8.12
CA THR A 228 11.50 -23.48 8.71
C THR A 228 10.54 -23.38 9.89
N GLN A 229 10.22 -22.17 10.33
CA GLN A 229 9.32 -21.93 11.43
C GLN A 229 7.87 -22.21 10.99
N ARG A 230 7.34 -23.35 11.40
CA ARG A 230 5.93 -23.72 11.24
C ARG A 230 5.27 -23.83 12.59
N LEU A 231 4.02 -23.36 12.67
CA LEU A 231 3.23 -23.51 13.88
C LEU A 231 2.68 -24.93 13.95
N SER A 232 2.66 -25.53 15.14
CA SER A 232 2.24 -26.93 15.35
C SER A 232 0.79 -27.21 14.90
N PHE A 233 -0.03 -26.17 14.74
CA PHE A 233 -1.42 -26.22 14.27
C PHE A 233 -1.58 -25.74 12.82
N GLU A 234 -0.48 -25.42 12.13
CA GLU A 234 -0.50 -24.99 10.74
C GLU A 234 -0.93 -26.16 9.85
N LYS A 235 -2.01 -25.96 9.09
CA LYS A 235 -2.51 -26.98 8.17
C LYS A 235 -1.59 -27.05 6.94
N HIS A 236 -1.20 -28.25 6.54
CA HIS A 236 -0.58 -28.46 5.24
C HIS A 236 -1.53 -27.99 4.14
N LEU A 237 -1.14 -26.96 3.39
CA LEU A 237 -1.84 -26.53 2.18
C LEU A 237 -1.80 -27.67 1.17
N ARG A 238 -2.92 -28.36 0.97
CA ARG A 238 -3.06 -29.51 0.04
C ARG A 238 -3.33 -29.09 -1.41
N SER A 239 -3.47 -27.79 -1.69
CA SER A 239 -3.78 -27.27 -3.02
C SER A 239 -3.45 -25.78 -3.13
N GLU A 240 -3.23 -25.28 -4.34
CA GLU A 240 -3.12 -23.87 -4.75
C GLU A 240 -4.45 -23.11 -4.55
N LYS A 241 -5.06 -23.17 -3.36
CA LYS A 241 -6.20 -22.33 -3.05
C LYS A 241 -5.70 -20.90 -2.89
N SER A 242 -6.46 -19.96 -3.46
CA SER A 242 -6.25 -18.53 -3.26
C SER A 242 -6.17 -18.21 -1.77
N PHE A 243 -5.15 -17.45 -1.38
CA PHE A 243 -5.00 -16.96 0.00
C PHE A 243 -6.26 -16.17 0.38
N GLN A 244 -6.98 -16.62 1.40
CA GLN A 244 -8.14 -15.92 1.95
C GLN A 244 -7.77 -15.36 3.32
N PRO A 245 -7.46 -14.05 3.42
CA PRO A 245 -7.15 -13.44 4.71
C PRO A 245 -8.38 -13.51 5.64
N ALA A 246 -8.16 -13.88 6.90
CA ALA A 246 -9.15 -13.78 7.95
C ALA A 246 -8.62 -12.88 9.06
N LYS A 247 -9.50 -12.10 9.69
CA LYS A 247 -9.17 -11.22 10.82
C LYS A 247 -9.92 -11.70 12.05
N LEU A 248 -9.22 -11.83 13.16
CA LEU A 248 -9.80 -12.12 14.46
C LEU A 248 -9.49 -10.93 15.39
N PRO A 249 -10.44 -10.01 15.63
CA PRO A 249 -10.23 -8.91 16.56
C PRO A 249 -10.10 -9.47 17.98
N VAL A 250 -9.09 -9.00 18.71
CA VAL A 250 -8.87 -9.34 20.13
C VAL A 250 -8.81 -8.04 20.91
N GLU A 251 -9.72 -7.88 21.88
CA GLU A 251 -9.74 -6.73 22.77
C GLU A 251 -8.87 -6.98 24.00
N ILE A 252 -7.98 -6.04 24.31
CA ILE A 252 -7.18 -6.05 25.53
C ILE A 252 -7.84 -5.12 26.54
N SER A 253 -8.18 -5.65 27.72
CA SER A 253 -8.84 -4.87 28.77
C SER A 253 -8.01 -3.65 29.20
N ALA A 254 -8.68 -2.59 29.65
CA ALA A 254 -8.02 -1.36 30.10
C ALA A 254 -6.99 -1.62 31.22
N ASP A 255 -7.31 -2.51 32.16
CA ASP A 255 -6.39 -2.94 33.22
C ASP A 255 -5.13 -3.59 32.65
N THR A 256 -5.29 -4.54 31.72
CA THR A 256 -4.16 -5.23 31.08
C THR A 256 -3.32 -4.24 30.28
N SER A 257 -3.95 -3.32 29.55
CA SER A 257 -3.26 -2.27 28.79
C SER A 257 -2.43 -1.36 29.71
N ALA A 258 -2.97 -0.95 30.86
CA ALA A 258 -2.24 -0.15 31.84
C ALA A 258 -1.04 -0.90 32.42
N ARG A 259 -1.20 -2.20 32.72
CA ARG A 259 -0.10 -3.05 33.21
C ARG A 259 0.99 -3.26 32.16
N ILE A 260 0.62 -3.42 30.89
CA ILE A 260 1.58 -3.50 29.77
C ILE A 260 2.38 -2.20 29.67
N LYS A 261 1.71 -1.04 29.70
CA LYS A 261 2.38 0.28 29.66
C LYS A 261 3.34 0.46 30.83
N ALA A 262 2.93 0.10 32.04
CA ALA A 262 3.79 0.17 33.22
C ALA A 262 5.00 -0.79 33.11
N ALA A 263 4.83 -1.99 32.54
CA ALA A 263 5.92 -2.93 32.31
C ALA A 263 6.92 -2.42 31.28
N ALA A 264 6.44 -1.91 30.14
CA ALA A 264 7.27 -1.32 29.09
C ALA A 264 8.08 -0.13 29.63
N ASN A 265 7.44 0.78 30.37
CA ASN A 265 8.11 1.92 30.98
C ASN A 265 9.18 1.51 32.01
N ARG A 266 8.92 0.48 32.82
CA ARG A 266 9.91 -0.03 33.79
C ARG A 266 11.13 -0.64 33.10
N GLY A 267 10.95 -1.21 31.91
CA GLY A 267 12.04 -1.79 31.12
C GLY A 267 12.72 -0.81 30.17
N ASP A 268 12.28 0.45 30.13
CA ASP A 268 12.72 1.46 29.15
C ASP A 268 12.63 0.96 27.69
N VAL A 269 11.53 0.25 27.37
CA VAL A 269 11.27 -0.29 26.03
C VAL A 269 10.00 0.27 25.42
N SER A 270 9.98 0.36 24.10
CA SER A 270 8.76 0.72 23.36
C SER A 270 7.66 -0.33 23.53
N LEU A 271 6.39 0.08 23.41
CA LEU A 271 5.25 -0.84 23.42
C LEU A 271 5.33 -1.86 22.27
N SER A 272 5.86 -1.46 21.11
CA SER A 272 6.10 -2.36 19.98
C SER A 272 7.14 -3.42 20.29
N SER A 273 8.26 -3.07 20.93
CA SER A 273 9.28 -4.02 21.36
C SER A 273 8.74 -4.99 22.42
N PHE A 274 7.95 -4.48 23.36
CA PHE A 274 7.28 -5.31 24.36
C PHE A 274 6.32 -6.31 23.70
N ALA A 275 5.47 -5.87 22.77
CA ALA A 275 4.54 -6.72 22.05
C ALA A 275 5.26 -7.77 21.20
N LEU A 276 6.35 -7.39 20.51
CA LEU A 276 7.20 -8.30 19.75
C LEU A 276 7.79 -9.40 20.64
N ALA A 277 8.32 -9.04 21.81
CA ALA A 277 8.83 -10.01 22.77
C ALA A 277 7.72 -10.96 23.26
N CYS A 278 6.50 -10.47 23.51
CA CYS A 278 5.36 -11.32 23.84
C CYS A 278 5.02 -12.29 22.70
N CYS A 279 5.05 -11.83 21.44
CA CYS A 279 4.84 -12.69 20.27
C CYS A 279 5.93 -13.77 20.13
N GLN A 280 7.21 -13.39 20.25
CA GLN A 280 8.33 -14.33 20.22
C GLN A 280 8.23 -15.38 21.34
N LEU A 281 7.88 -14.96 22.56
CA LEU A 281 7.64 -15.87 23.70
C LEU A 281 6.47 -16.81 23.44
N LEU A 282 5.36 -16.30 22.89
CA LEU A 282 4.19 -17.13 22.55
C LEU A 282 4.57 -18.20 21.53
N ILE A 283 5.24 -17.82 20.43
CA ILE A 283 5.67 -18.75 19.40
C ILE A 283 6.67 -19.76 19.96
N SER A 284 7.62 -19.32 20.79
CA SER A 284 8.57 -20.20 21.49
C SER A 284 7.83 -21.26 22.32
N ARG A 285 6.80 -20.87 23.07
CA ARG A 285 5.99 -21.81 23.88
C ARG A 285 5.17 -22.77 23.03
N LEU A 286 4.67 -22.34 21.88
CA LEU A 286 3.85 -23.15 20.98
C LEU A 286 4.68 -24.16 20.17
N THR A 287 5.94 -23.83 19.89
CA THR A 287 6.84 -24.64 19.04
C THR A 287 7.90 -25.40 19.84
N GLY A 288 8.14 -25.01 21.09
CA GLY A 288 9.25 -25.52 21.91
C GLY A 288 10.63 -25.02 21.50
N ARG A 289 10.73 -24.10 20.53
CA ARG A 289 12.00 -23.54 20.04
C ARG A 289 12.44 -22.35 20.90
N SER A 290 13.74 -22.24 21.14
CA SER A 290 14.34 -21.13 21.90
C SER A 290 14.75 -19.95 21.03
N ASN A 291 15.10 -20.18 19.76
CA ASN A 291 15.46 -19.14 18.80
C ASN A 291 14.28 -18.90 17.87
N ILE A 292 13.60 -17.76 18.03
CA ILE A 292 12.43 -17.38 17.23
C ILE A 292 12.78 -16.11 16.47
N VAL A 293 12.78 -16.21 15.15
CA VAL A 293 12.96 -15.05 14.26
C VAL A 293 11.59 -14.67 13.70
N VAL A 294 11.21 -13.41 13.85
CA VAL A 294 9.94 -12.88 13.32
C VAL A 294 10.23 -11.67 12.45
N GLY A 295 9.53 -11.53 11.33
CA GLY A 295 9.56 -10.28 10.57
C GLY A 295 8.75 -9.21 11.30
N ALA A 296 9.39 -8.12 11.69
CA ALA A 296 8.72 -6.95 12.25
C ALA A 296 8.65 -5.84 11.20
N ALA A 297 7.47 -5.22 11.08
CA ALA A 297 7.27 -4.05 10.23
C ALA A 297 7.79 -2.79 10.93
N PHE A 298 8.53 -1.96 10.19
CA PHE A 298 9.02 -0.67 10.63
C PHE A 298 8.64 0.39 9.61
N ASP A 299 8.34 1.59 10.10
CA ASP A 299 8.24 2.77 9.24
C ASP A 299 9.64 3.16 8.76
N GLY A 300 9.82 3.24 7.44
CA GLY A 300 11.06 3.63 6.80
C GLY A 300 11.32 5.13 6.79
N ARG A 301 10.35 5.97 7.20
CA ARG A 301 10.47 7.43 7.28
C ARG A 301 11.33 7.86 8.46
N LYS A 302 12.65 7.83 8.28
CA LYS A 302 13.62 8.20 9.33
C LYS A 302 14.01 9.68 9.33
N PHE A 303 13.71 10.39 8.23
CA PHE A 303 14.08 11.79 8.03
C PHE A 303 12.81 12.65 8.07
N ALA A 304 12.94 13.90 8.52
CA ALA A 304 11.80 14.81 8.66
C ALA A 304 11.13 15.10 7.30
N GLU A 305 11.94 15.16 6.24
CA GLU A 305 11.52 15.36 4.85
C GLU A 305 10.62 14.23 4.32
N LEU A 306 10.62 13.07 4.99
CA LEU A 306 9.79 11.91 4.63
C LEU A 306 8.50 11.82 5.44
N GLU A 307 8.30 12.66 6.46
CA GLU A 307 7.18 12.53 7.40
C GLU A 307 5.82 12.56 6.68
N ASP A 308 5.68 13.47 5.71
CA ASP A 308 4.47 13.62 4.89
C ASP A 308 4.57 12.95 3.52
N ALA A 309 5.64 12.18 3.26
CA ALA A 309 5.84 11.51 1.98
C ALA A 309 4.92 10.28 1.83
N ILE A 310 4.32 10.18 0.64
CA ILE A 310 3.40 9.11 0.26
C ILE A 310 4.17 8.08 -0.57
N GLY A 311 4.00 6.79 -0.25
CA GLY A 311 4.74 5.72 -0.92
C GLY A 311 4.87 4.44 -0.13
N LEU A 312 5.58 3.46 -0.70
CA LEU A 312 5.97 2.25 0.03
C LEU A 312 7.22 2.52 0.88
N PHE A 313 7.01 2.96 2.13
CA PHE A 313 8.09 3.21 3.09
C PHE A 313 8.24 2.08 4.10
N SER A 314 7.19 1.29 4.30
CA SER A 314 7.19 0.16 5.23
C SER A 314 8.26 -0.86 4.88
N ARG A 315 9.04 -1.27 5.88
CA ARG A 315 10.12 -2.26 5.76
C ARG A 315 9.89 -3.40 6.74
N PHE A 316 10.09 -4.63 6.30
CA PHE A 316 10.10 -5.78 7.19
C PHE A 316 11.54 -6.16 7.46
N LEU A 317 11.92 -6.20 8.74
CA LEU A 317 13.24 -6.65 9.17
C LEU A 317 13.07 -7.87 10.08
N PRO A 318 13.92 -8.90 9.93
CA PRO A 318 13.91 -10.01 10.87
C PRO A 318 14.43 -9.54 12.24
N THR A 319 13.77 -10.01 13.30
CA THR A 319 14.04 -9.69 14.70
C THR A 319 14.04 -10.95 15.56
#